data_AF-X0T932-F1
#
_entry.id   AF-X0T932-F1
#
_cell.length_a   1.000
_cell.length_b   1.000
_cell.length_c   1.000
_cell.angle_alpha   90.00
_cell.angle_beta   90.00
_cell.angle_gamma   90.00
#
_symmetry.space_group_name_H-M   'P 1'
#
loop_
_entity.id
_entity.type
_entity.pdbx_description
1 polymer ?
#
loop_
_entity_poly.entity_id
_entity_poly.type
_entity_poly.pdbx_seq_one_letter_code
_entity_poly.pdbx_strand_id
1 'polypeptide(L)'
;MKIASSEDYEGIDIWYPNLEGKRKEIQIDMISVRACGCLMVSYDFLRDGWVIKMQPYTEHGIELEEEGEPEEVAFLPAFHEVEAKL
;
A
#
# COMPACT_ATOMS: atom_id res chain seq x y z
N MET A 1 -1.39 -14.54 -19.31
CA MET A 1 -1.58 -13.74 -18.08
C MET A 1 -2.98 -14.07 -17.58
N LYS A 2 -3.10 -14.86 -16.49
CA LYS A 2 -4.41 -15.14 -15.88
C LYS A 2 -4.79 -13.87 -15.12
N ILE A 3 -5.86 -13.22 -15.56
CA ILE A 3 -6.51 -12.18 -14.76
C ILE A 3 -7.25 -12.95 -13.67
N ALA A 4 -6.94 -12.66 -12.40
CA ALA A 4 -7.60 -13.28 -11.26
C ALA A 4 -9.12 -13.09 -11.41
N SER A 5 -9.87 -14.18 -11.26
CA SER A 5 -11.33 -14.09 -11.21
C SER A 5 -11.73 -13.40 -9.90
N SER A 6 -12.91 -12.78 -9.84
CA SER A 6 -13.37 -12.14 -8.59
C SER A 6 -13.55 -13.11 -7.41
N GLU A 7 -13.44 -14.41 -7.64
CA GLU A 7 -13.42 -15.46 -6.60
C GLU A 7 -12.03 -15.66 -5.99
N ASP A 8 -10.97 -15.10 -6.58
CA ASP A 8 -9.57 -15.28 -6.17
C ASP A 8 -9.04 -14.15 -5.26
N TYR A 9 -9.84 -13.12 -4.98
CA TYR A 9 -9.46 -12.03 -4.08
C TYR A 9 -10.65 -11.53 -3.25
N GLU A 10 -10.38 -11.16 -2.00
CA GLU A 10 -11.31 -10.45 -1.14
C GLU A 10 -10.88 -8.98 -1.10
N GLY A 11 -11.76 -8.08 -1.56
CA GLY A 11 -11.53 -6.65 -1.54
C GLY A 11 -11.85 -6.05 -0.18
N ILE A 12 -11.00 -5.13 0.28
CA ILE A 12 -11.26 -4.32 1.47
C ILE A 12 -11.36 -2.87 1.01
N ASP A 13 -12.49 -2.22 1.32
CA ASP A 13 -12.67 -0.80 1.06
C ASP A 13 -11.89 0.03 2.07
N ILE A 14 -10.96 0.83 1.57
CA ILE A 14 -10.15 1.73 2.38
C ILE A 14 -10.54 3.17 2.06
N TRP A 15 -11.06 3.87 3.07
CA TRP A 15 -11.44 5.27 2.95
C TRP A 15 -10.27 6.17 3.32
N TYR A 16 -9.99 7.18 2.50
CA TYR A 16 -8.96 8.15 2.83
C TYR A 16 -9.26 8.83 4.17
N PRO A 17 -8.31 8.84 5.13
CA PRO A 17 -8.62 9.28 6.47
C PRO A 17 -8.74 10.80 6.48
N ASN A 18 -9.96 11.30 6.71
CA ASN A 18 -10.23 12.72 6.91
C ASN A 18 -10.03 13.09 8.40
N LEU A 19 -8.83 12.87 8.91
CA LEU A 19 -8.47 13.18 10.29
C LEU A 19 -8.08 14.66 10.41
N GLU A 20 -8.70 15.38 11.35
CA GLU A 20 -8.26 16.73 11.72
C GLU A 20 -6.88 16.64 12.40
N GLY A 21 -5.87 17.27 11.81
CA GLY A 21 -4.51 17.27 12.35
C GLY A 21 -3.61 16.18 11.74
N LYS A 22 -2.91 16.57 10.68
CA LYS A 22 -1.66 16.02 10.13
C LYS A 22 -1.23 14.61 10.60
N ARG A 23 -1.79 13.58 9.97
CA ARG A 23 -1.15 12.56 9.12
C ARG A 23 -2.29 11.82 8.41
N LYS A 24 -2.22 11.68 7.09
CA LYS A 24 -3.30 11.08 6.29
C LYS A 24 -2.81 9.80 5.59
N GLU A 25 -2.30 8.90 6.41
CA GLU A 25 -1.72 7.64 6.00
C GLU A 25 -2.41 6.52 6.78
N ILE A 26 -2.61 5.39 6.10
CA ILE A 26 -3.23 4.20 6.65
C ILE A 26 -2.17 3.13 6.70
N GLN A 27 -1.92 2.63 7.91
CA GLN A 27 -1.06 1.47 8.11
C GLN A 27 -1.92 0.20 8.08
N ILE A 28 -1.50 -0.77 7.28
CA ILE A 28 -2.14 -2.07 7.12
C ILE A 28 -1.13 -3.11 7.62
N ASP A 29 -1.35 -3.61 8.83
CA ASP A 29 -0.50 -4.64 9.43
C ASP A 29 -0.82 -6.01 8.85
N MET A 30 0.20 -6.70 8.33
CA MET A 30 0.03 -7.97 7.62
C MET A 30 0.48 -9.15 8.50
N ILE A 31 -0.20 -9.32 9.63
CA ILE A 31 0.16 -10.25 10.72
C ILE A 31 0.34 -11.71 10.27
N SER A 32 -0.41 -12.15 9.24
CA SER A 32 -0.34 -13.53 8.72
C SER A 32 0.57 -13.70 7.50
N VAL A 33 1.15 -12.62 6.97
CA VAL A 33 1.98 -12.64 5.76
C VAL A 33 3.44 -12.38 6.16
N ARG A 34 4.27 -13.42 6.12
CA ARG A 34 5.72 -13.33 6.44
C ARG A 34 6.55 -12.48 5.46
N ALA A 35 5.94 -11.80 4.50
CA ALA A 35 6.63 -11.07 3.44
C ALA A 35 6.85 -9.58 3.77
N CYS A 36 6.08 -9.00 4.69
CA CYS A 36 6.18 -7.59 5.06
C CYS A 36 5.39 -7.34 6.36
N GLY A 37 5.97 -6.58 7.30
CA GLY A 37 5.33 -6.28 8.59
C GLY A 37 4.09 -5.41 8.44
N CYS A 38 4.18 -4.32 7.68
CA CYS A 38 3.04 -3.46 7.36
C CYS A 38 3.21 -2.73 6.02
N LEU A 39 2.08 -2.41 5.39
CA LEU A 39 2.01 -1.48 4.27
C LEU A 39 1.47 -0.13 4.74
N MET A 40 2.07 0.94 4.25
CA MET A 40 1.62 2.30 4.53
C MET A 40 1.05 2.90 3.25
N VAL A 41 -0.24 3.23 3.28
CA VAL A 41 -0.98 3.73 2.12
C VAL A 41 -1.40 5.17 2.38
N SER A 42 -1.03 6.09 1.48
CA SER A 42 -1.45 7.48 1.55
C SER A 42 -1.78 8.04 0.18
N TYR A 43 -2.59 9.09 0.14
CA TYR A 43 -2.84 9.84 -1.09
C TYR A 43 -1.81 10.96 -1.21
N ASP A 44 -1.09 10.97 -2.32
CA ASP A 44 -0.20 12.05 -2.73
C ASP A 44 -0.97 13.03 -3.61
N PHE A 45 -1.37 14.15 -3.02
CA PHE A 45 -2.09 15.21 -3.71
C PHE A 45 -1.24 15.97 -4.74
N LEU A 46 0.09 15.90 -4.66
CA LEU A 46 0.96 16.58 -5.62
C LEU A 46 1.05 15.78 -6.91
N ARG A 47 1.17 14.46 -6.81
CA ARG A 47 1.21 13.55 -7.96
C ARG A 47 -0.17 13.04 -8.39
N ASP A 48 -1.21 13.37 -7.63
CA ASP A 48 -2.59 12.93 -7.81
C ASP A 48 -2.70 11.40 -7.90
N GLY A 49 -2.39 10.71 -6.80
CA GLY A 49 -2.44 9.26 -6.76
C GLY A 49 -2.17 8.66 -5.39
N TRP A 50 -2.28 7.35 -5.31
CA TRP A 50 -1.98 6.57 -4.10
C TRP A 50 -0.52 6.15 -4.07
N VAL A 51 0.13 6.37 -2.94
CA VAL A 51 1.49 5.90 -2.64
C VAL A 51 1.39 4.73 -1.67
N ILE A 52 2.09 3.65 -1.99
CA ILE A 52 2.31 2.52 -1.09
C ILE A 52 3.77 2.57 -0.67
N LYS A 53 3.99 2.62 0.65
CA LYS A 53 5.30 2.50 1.27
C LYS A 53 5.40 1.22 2.07
N MET A 54 6.62 0.77 2.26
CA MET A 54 6.95 -0.37 3.09
C MET A 54 8.02 0.04 4.09
N GLN A 55 7.87 -0.39 5.35
CA GLN A 55 8.94 -0.29 6.34
C GLN A 55 10.04 -1.29 5.96
N PRO A 56 11.31 -0.86 5.79
CA PRO A 56 12.41 -1.79 5.62
C PRO A 56 12.61 -2.62 6.90
N TYR A 57 12.96 -3.89 6.71
CA TYR A 57 13.34 -4.77 7.80
C TYR A 57 14.68 -5.43 7.49
N THR A 58 15.51 -5.59 8.51
CA THR A 58 16.72 -6.41 8.44
C THR A 58 16.51 -7.70 9.22
N GLU A 59 16.85 -8.82 8.60
CA GLU A 59 16.73 -10.15 9.18
C GLU A 59 18.00 -10.49 9.99
N HIS A 60 17.82 -10.68 11.29
CA HIS A 60 18.87 -11.12 12.20
C HIS A 60 18.50 -12.50 12.77
N GLY A 61 18.74 -13.55 11.99
CA GLY A 61 18.46 -14.93 12.40
C GLY A 61 16.96 -15.25 12.39
N ILE A 62 16.28 -15.16 13.54
CA ILE A 62 14.82 -15.37 13.64
C ILE A 62 14.07 -14.07 13.97
N GLU A 63 14.79 -12.96 14.14
CA GLU A 63 14.24 -11.67 14.49
C GLU A 63 14.24 -10.74 13.27
N LEU A 64 13.16 -9.98 13.10
CA LEU A 64 13.05 -8.91 12.13
C LEU A 64 13.14 -7.59 12.89
N GLU A 65 14.06 -6.73 12.50
CA GLU A 65 14.22 -5.39 13.08
C GLU A 65 13.85 -4.33 12.05
N GLU A 66 12.99 -3.38 12.44
CA GLU A 66 12.63 -2.23 11.60
C GLU A 66 13.85 -1.33 11.40
N GLU A 67 14.14 -1.01 10.14
CA GLU A 67 15.27 -0.16 9.79
C GLU A 67 14.80 1.03 8.96
N GLY A 68 15.31 2.23 9.26
CA GLY A 68 15.09 3.42 8.45
C GLY A 68 13.66 3.96 8.44
N GLU A 69 13.40 4.85 7.47
CA GLU A 69 12.08 5.41 7.22
C GLU A 69 11.34 4.57 6.16
N PRO A 70 10.00 4.55 6.16
CA PRO A 70 9.22 3.87 5.13
C PRO A 70 9.56 4.36 3.72
N GLU A 71 9.86 3.43 2.83
CA GLU A 71 10.24 3.72 1.45
C GLU A 71 9.08 3.48 0.48
N GLU A 72 8.93 4.35 -0.53
CA GLU A 72 7.93 4.16 -1.58
C GLU A 72 8.28 2.92 -2.43
N VAL A 73 7.36 1.96 -2.47
CA VAL A 73 7.49 0.73 -3.26
C VAL A 73 6.55 0.71 -4.46
N ALA A 74 5.48 1.51 -4.44
CA ALA A 74 4.59 1.68 -5.58
C ALA A 74 3.86 3.03 -5.56
N PHE A 75 3.54 3.51 -6.76
CA PHE A 75 2.66 4.65 -7.00
C PHE A 75 1.55 4.25 -7.97
N LEU A 76 0.31 4.57 -7.63
CA LEU A 76 -0.88 4.34 -8.44
C LEU A 76 -1.55 5.68 -8.76
N PRO A 77 -1.47 6.20 -10.00
CA PRO A 77 -2.11 7.46 -10.34
C PRO A 77 -3.62 7.36 -10.14
N ALA A 78 -4.26 8.41 -9.66
CA ALA A 78 -5.71 8.48 -9.59
C ALA A 78 -6.27 8.56 -11.02
N PHE A 79 -7.34 7.80 -11.27
CA PHE A 79 -8.04 7.79 -12.55
C PHE A 79 -7.13 7.51 -13.76
N HIS A 80 -6.91 6.23 -14.05
CA HIS A 80 -6.29 5.83 -15.30
C HIS A 80 -7.39 5.68 -16.35
N GLU A 81 -7.42 6.55 -17.36
CA GLU A 81 -8.23 6.32 -18.55
C GLU A 81 -7.73 5.05 -19.23
N VAL A 82 -8.54 3.99 -19.17
CA VAL A 82 -8.37 2.85 -20.06
C VAL A 82 -9.08 3.22 -21.34
N GLU A 83 -8.34 3.53 -22.40
CA GLU A 83 -8.95 3.68 -23.73
C GLU A 83 -9.76 2.41 -24.03
N ALA A 84 -11.08 2.55 -24.07
CA ALA A 84 -11.94 1.50 -24.56
C ALA A 84 -11.65 1.34 -26.06
N LYS A 85 -10.93 0.27 -26.40
CA LYS A 85 -10.84 -0.17 -27.80
C LYS A 85 -12.22 -0.63 -28.22
N LEU A 86 -12.98 0.27 -28.87
CA LEU A 86 -14.21 -0.03 -29.60
C LEU A 86 -13.92 -0.90 -30.81
#